data_AF-A0A7I8V6B9-F1
#
_entry.id   AF-A0A7I8V6B9-F1
#
_cell.length_a   1.000
_cell.length_b   1.000
_cell.length_c   1.000
_cell.angle_alpha   90.00
_cell.angle_beta   90.00
_cell.angle_gamma   90.00
#
_symmetry.space_group_name_H-M   'P 1'
#
loop_
_entity.id
_entity.type
_entity.pdbx_description
1 polymer ?
#
loop_
_entity_poly.entity_id
_entity_poly.type
_entity_poly.pdbx_seq_one_letter_code
_entity_poly.pdbx_strand_id
1 'polypeptide(L)'
;MLSLARDLVKVRSKGDDSEIKPLTVCFWSDLMSNPAVMYGLFSPKPRRLDYDPNKVKVMGTKNGMINQINIRTVEDLDSIQEELLGMPLLLRVHAQFEQQNVPANDQKFEGDLALLVDTSHPMIRPELEEALERARRILQARGKVCIQLDFGPAIDQWLRTTYPKGCCTLGNLKPHKARLFITNYSKPTACFDCTTLWHIFFLCWTFSAPCYKAYRTCKCTDIIIRPTTPIVRRTTLPSGKVVEITRCKPRFDI
;
A
#
# COMPACT_ATOMS: atom_id res chain seq x y z
N MET A 1 -5.81 -20.50 -17.04
CA MET A 1 -6.90 -19.58 -17.46
C MET A 1 -7.83 -19.39 -16.29
N LEU A 2 -7.71 -18.28 -15.54
CA LEU A 2 -8.59 -17.96 -14.43
C LEU A 2 -9.96 -17.56 -15.00
N SER A 3 -10.99 -18.34 -14.67
CA SER A 3 -12.38 -18.02 -14.98
C SER A 3 -12.74 -16.69 -14.31
N LEU A 4 -12.92 -15.65 -15.13
CA LEU A 4 -13.54 -14.37 -14.76
C LEU A 4 -14.99 -14.64 -14.37
N ALA A 5 -15.21 -15.09 -13.15
CA ALA A 5 -16.54 -15.14 -12.55
C ALA A 5 -17.08 -13.71 -12.51
N ARG A 6 -18.00 -13.41 -13.44
CA ARG A 6 -18.81 -12.17 -13.61
C ARG A 6 -18.49 -11.06 -12.62
N ASP A 7 -17.32 -10.43 -12.81
CA ASP A 7 -17.08 -9.12 -12.25
C ASP A 7 -18.13 -8.18 -12.86
N LEU A 8 -18.87 -7.45 -12.03
CA LEU A 8 -19.61 -6.29 -12.51
C LEU A 8 -18.58 -5.25 -12.94
N VAL A 9 -18.10 -5.38 -14.17
CA VAL A 9 -17.20 -4.41 -14.80
C VAL A 9 -18.05 -3.19 -15.13
N LYS A 10 -18.02 -2.18 -14.25
CA LYS A 10 -18.53 -0.87 -14.60
C LYS A 10 -17.56 -0.26 -15.61
N VAL A 11 -17.78 -0.53 -16.90
CA VAL A 11 -17.01 0.08 -17.99
C VAL A 11 -17.40 1.55 -18.05
N ARG A 12 -16.65 2.42 -17.37
CA ARG A 12 -16.75 3.87 -17.56
C ARG A 12 -16.16 4.25 -18.91
N SER A 13 -16.94 4.93 -19.75
CA SER A 13 -16.49 5.38 -21.08
C SER A 13 -15.61 6.63 -20.96
N LYS A 14 -14.62 6.76 -21.87
CA LYS A 14 -13.76 7.94 -22.05
C LYS A 14 -14.60 9.22 -22.07
N GLY A 15 -14.61 10.00 -21.01
CA GLY A 15 -15.32 11.29 -21.01
C GLY A 15 -15.47 11.93 -19.63
N ASP A 16 -15.58 11.14 -18.57
CA ASP A 16 -15.60 11.69 -17.21
C ASP A 16 -14.18 11.98 -16.74
N ASP A 17 -13.99 13.20 -16.24
CA ASP A 17 -12.76 13.73 -15.65
C ASP A 17 -11.99 12.66 -14.88
N SER A 18 -10.72 12.49 -15.26
CA SER A 18 -9.79 11.49 -14.74
C SER A 18 -9.33 11.82 -13.32
N GLU A 19 -10.29 12.04 -12.43
CA GLU A 19 -10.07 12.21 -11.00
C GLU A 19 -9.38 10.95 -10.46
N ILE A 20 -8.20 11.16 -9.88
CA ILE A 20 -7.41 10.09 -9.30
C ILE A 20 -8.12 9.59 -8.04
N LYS A 21 -8.36 8.29 -7.96
CA LYS A 21 -8.97 7.67 -6.77
C LYS A 21 -7.95 7.56 -5.63
N PRO A 22 -8.39 7.67 -4.37
CA PRO A 22 -7.49 7.77 -3.20
C PRO A 22 -6.45 6.66 -3.17
N LEU A 23 -6.89 5.43 -3.45
CA LEU A 23 -6.01 4.28 -3.64
C LEU A 23 -6.37 3.59 -4.95
N THR A 24 -5.40 3.50 -5.85
CA THR A 24 -5.55 2.79 -7.13
C THR A 24 -4.48 1.72 -7.25
N VAL A 25 -4.85 0.51 -7.67
CA VAL A 25 -3.91 -0.58 -7.93
C VAL A 25 -3.98 -1.09 -9.37
N CYS A 26 -2.86 -1.56 -9.89
CA CYS A 26 -2.80 -2.45 -11.05
C CYS A 26 -1.66 -3.45 -10.86
N PHE A 27 -1.57 -4.47 -11.73
CA PHE A 27 -0.38 -5.31 -11.72
C PHE A 27 0.83 -4.52 -12.19
N TRP A 28 1.99 -4.76 -11.57
CA TRP A 28 3.22 -4.11 -12.00
C TRP A 28 3.53 -4.43 -13.47
N SER A 29 3.25 -5.66 -13.92
CA SER A 29 3.35 -6.05 -15.33
C SER A 29 2.45 -5.24 -16.25
N ASP A 30 1.22 -4.93 -15.82
CA ASP A 30 0.26 -4.15 -16.60
C ASP A 30 0.76 -2.70 -16.73
N LEU A 31 1.27 -2.11 -15.64
CA LEU A 31 1.88 -0.78 -15.66
C LEU A 31 3.08 -0.72 -16.61
N MET A 32 3.97 -1.71 -16.55
CA MET A 32 5.15 -1.74 -17.41
C MET A 32 4.84 -1.98 -18.88
N SER A 33 3.72 -2.65 -19.18
CA SER A 33 3.28 -2.92 -20.56
C SER A 33 2.46 -1.77 -21.14
N ASN A 34 1.63 -1.12 -20.31
CA ASN A 34 0.83 0.04 -20.68
C ASN A 34 0.84 1.10 -19.56
N PRO A 35 1.85 2.00 -19.54
CA PRO A 35 1.97 3.01 -18.48
C PRO A 35 0.76 3.95 -18.34
N ALA A 36 -0.03 4.10 -19.40
CA ALA A 36 -1.25 4.90 -19.39
C ALA A 36 -2.36 4.32 -18.49
N VAL A 37 -2.25 3.06 -18.05
CA VAL A 37 -3.21 2.43 -17.14
C VAL A 37 -3.40 3.22 -15.83
N MET A 38 -2.35 3.91 -15.37
CA MET A 38 -2.35 4.77 -14.18
C MET A 38 -2.54 6.24 -14.56
N TYR A 39 -3.75 6.57 -15.03
CA TYR A 39 -4.19 7.95 -15.34
C TYR A 39 -3.28 8.72 -16.32
N GLY A 40 -2.48 8.03 -17.14
CA GLY A 40 -1.53 8.69 -18.03
C GLY A 40 -0.39 9.43 -17.32
N LEU A 41 -0.14 9.17 -16.03
CA LEU A 41 0.94 9.81 -15.26
C LEU A 41 2.34 9.34 -15.70
N PHE A 42 2.41 8.24 -16.46
CA PHE A 42 3.64 7.59 -16.87
C PHE A 42 3.72 7.54 -18.39
N SER A 43 4.90 7.85 -18.93
CA SER A 43 5.16 7.84 -20.36
C SER A 43 5.34 6.41 -20.87
N PRO A 44 4.83 6.08 -22.07
CA PRO A 44 4.97 4.76 -22.68
C PRO A 44 6.41 4.56 -23.19
N LYS A 45 7.30 4.15 -22.29
CA LYS A 45 8.64 3.67 -22.65
C LYS A 45 8.78 2.21 -22.20
N PRO A 46 9.07 1.26 -23.11
CA PRO A 46 9.18 -0.14 -22.75
C PRO A 46 10.32 -0.34 -21.73
N ARG A 47 10.06 -1.15 -20.70
CA ARG A 47 11.03 -1.56 -19.65
C ARG A 47 11.58 -0.44 -18.77
N ARG A 48 11.16 0.82 -18.95
CA ARG A 48 11.56 1.94 -18.10
C ARG A 48 10.34 2.79 -17.76
N LEU A 49 10.05 2.88 -16.47
CA LEU A 49 9.06 3.82 -15.98
C LEU A 49 9.63 5.23 -16.12
N ASP A 50 9.04 6.01 -17.03
CA ASP A 50 9.38 7.41 -17.25
C ASP A 50 8.18 8.25 -16.82
N TYR A 51 8.43 9.31 -16.03
CA TYR A 51 7.39 10.08 -15.37
C TYR A 51 7.84 11.52 -15.16
N ASP A 52 6.86 12.40 -15.02
CA ASP A 52 7.09 13.79 -14.64
C ASP A 52 7.19 13.87 -13.12
N PRO A 53 8.36 14.22 -12.54
CA PRO A 53 8.53 14.30 -11.09
C PRO A 53 7.67 15.39 -10.45
N ASN A 54 7.10 16.32 -11.23
CA ASN A 54 6.18 17.33 -10.73
C ASN A 54 4.72 16.83 -10.66
N LYS A 55 4.42 15.65 -11.23
CA LYS A 55 3.06 15.09 -11.27
C LYS A 55 2.89 13.84 -10.44
N VAL A 56 3.95 13.05 -10.25
CA VAL A 56 3.90 11.81 -9.48
C VAL A 56 5.25 11.54 -8.86
N LYS A 57 5.24 11.15 -7.59
CA LYS A 57 6.44 10.74 -6.87
C LYS A 57 6.51 9.21 -6.84
N VAL A 58 7.60 8.64 -7.33
CA VAL A 58 7.82 7.19 -7.30
C VAL A 58 8.68 6.82 -6.10
N MET A 59 8.11 6.04 -5.20
CA MET A 59 8.77 5.57 -3.99
C MET A 59 9.38 4.19 -4.24
N GLY A 60 10.63 4.19 -4.72
CA GLY A 60 11.38 2.97 -5.03
C GLY A 60 12.49 3.18 -6.06
N THR A 61 13.44 2.25 -6.09
CA THR A 61 14.48 2.18 -7.12
C THR A 61 14.21 1.01 -8.07
N LYS A 62 14.92 0.97 -9.20
CA LYS A 62 14.94 -0.20 -10.09
C LYS A 62 15.32 -1.50 -9.36
N ASN A 63 16.08 -1.40 -8.27
CA ASN A 63 16.67 -2.53 -7.55
C ASN A 63 15.91 -2.90 -6.27
N GLY A 64 14.88 -2.14 -5.88
CA GLY A 64 14.13 -2.44 -4.66
C GLY A 64 13.20 -1.31 -4.21
N MET A 65 12.21 -1.68 -3.40
CA MET A 65 11.28 -0.73 -2.78
C MET A 65 12.02 0.15 -1.78
N ILE A 66 12.00 1.47 -1.98
CA ILE A 66 12.30 2.43 -0.92
C ILE A 66 11.01 2.55 -0.12
N ASN A 67 11.02 1.95 1.06
CA ASN A 67 9.93 2.06 2.02
C ASN A 67 10.31 2.99 3.19
N GLN A 68 11.35 3.81 3.07
CA GLN A 68 11.82 4.70 4.13
C GLN A 68 12.28 6.04 3.58
N ILE A 69 11.82 7.10 4.24
CA ILE A 69 12.36 8.44 4.13
C ILE A 69 13.00 8.78 5.47
N ASN A 70 14.28 9.14 5.44
CA ASN A 70 14.99 9.58 6.63
C ASN A 70 14.88 11.10 6.74
N ILE A 71 14.48 11.58 7.91
CA ILE A 71 14.44 13.00 8.24
C ILE A 71 15.38 13.26 9.42
N ARG A 72 16.01 14.42 9.47
CA ARG A 72 16.91 14.82 10.57
C ARG A 72 16.41 16.06 11.28
N THR A 73 15.82 16.97 10.52
CA THR A 73 15.43 18.30 10.96
C THR A 73 13.94 18.54 10.75
N VAL A 74 13.43 19.69 11.24
CA VAL A 74 12.05 20.11 10.99
C VAL A 74 11.90 20.56 9.53
N GLU A 75 12.93 21.18 8.99
CA GLU A 75 13.00 21.64 7.60
C GLU A 75 12.93 20.47 6.61
N ASP A 76 13.56 19.33 6.95
CA ASP A 76 13.40 18.08 6.17
C ASP A 76 11.94 17.62 6.17
N LEU A 77 11.28 17.68 7.32
CA LEU A 77 9.87 17.28 7.47
C LEU A 77 8.95 18.21 6.67
N ASP A 78 9.19 19.52 6.71
CA ASP A 78 8.41 20.52 5.98
C ASP A 78 8.56 20.31 4.46
N SER A 79 9.80 20.08 3.99
CA SER A 79 10.07 19.75 2.57
C SER A 79 9.33 18.48 2.14
N ILE A 80 9.35 17.44 2.99
CA ILE A 80 8.63 16.19 2.72
C ILE A 80 7.11 16.39 2.79
N GLN A 81 6.61 17.25 3.66
CA GLN A 81 5.19 17.56 3.73
C GLN A 81 4.71 18.18 2.41
N GLU A 82 5.44 19.15 1.86
CA GLU A 82 5.12 19.76 0.56
C GLU A 82 5.16 18.72 -0.57
N GLU A 83 6.19 17.87 -0.59
CA GLU A 83 6.31 16.80 -1.58
C GLU A 83 5.21 15.74 -1.46
N LEU A 84 4.87 15.30 -0.25
CA LEU A 84 3.92 14.21 -0.04
C LEU A 84 2.49 14.68 -0.19
N LEU A 85 2.11 15.88 0.24
CA LEU A 85 0.72 16.34 0.16
C LEU A 85 0.33 16.90 -1.22
N GLY A 86 1.32 17.29 -2.03
CA GLY A 86 1.10 17.96 -3.31
C GLY A 86 0.88 17.02 -4.50
N MET A 87 1.22 15.74 -4.41
CA MET A 87 1.17 14.84 -5.56
C MET A 87 0.93 13.37 -5.21
N PRO A 88 0.35 12.58 -6.13
CA PRO A 88 0.22 11.14 -5.99
C PRO A 88 1.57 10.43 -5.79
N LEU A 89 1.55 9.40 -4.94
CA LEU A 89 2.69 8.53 -4.65
C LEU A 89 2.49 7.17 -5.32
N LEU A 90 3.47 6.73 -6.11
CA LEU A 90 3.52 5.37 -6.62
C LEU A 90 4.41 4.50 -5.73
N LEU A 91 3.83 3.42 -5.21
CA LEU A 91 4.49 2.37 -4.44
C LEU A 91 4.43 1.06 -5.23
N ARG A 92 5.54 0.35 -5.37
CA ARG A 92 5.52 -1.05 -5.83
C ARG A 92 5.27 -1.92 -4.61
N VAL A 93 4.21 -2.73 -4.56
CA VAL A 93 3.88 -3.57 -3.40
C VAL A 93 3.93 -5.03 -3.79
N HIS A 94 4.69 -5.85 -3.07
CA HIS A 94 4.62 -7.30 -3.21
C HIS A 94 3.46 -7.85 -2.37
N ALA A 95 2.53 -8.58 -2.98
CA ALA A 95 1.39 -9.17 -2.32
C ALA A 95 1.29 -10.67 -2.61
N GLN A 96 0.98 -11.45 -1.57
CA GLN A 96 0.82 -12.90 -1.65
C GLN A 96 -0.45 -13.31 -0.88
N PHE A 97 -1.30 -14.06 -1.56
CA PHE A 97 -2.57 -14.56 -1.06
C PHE A 97 -2.70 -16.03 -1.44
N GLU A 98 -2.97 -16.86 -0.44
CA GLU A 98 -3.17 -18.30 -0.61
C GLU A 98 -4.57 -18.65 -0.12
N GLN A 99 -5.39 -19.19 -1.02
CA GLN A 99 -6.73 -19.68 -0.71
C GLN A 99 -6.79 -21.17 -1.04
N GLN A 100 -6.97 -21.98 0.01
CA GLN A 100 -7.25 -23.40 -0.16
C GLN A 100 -8.75 -23.58 -0.35
N ASN A 101 -9.16 -24.06 -1.52
CA ASN A 101 -10.54 -24.44 -1.80
C ASN A 101 -10.65 -25.97 -1.83
N VAL A 102 -11.48 -26.52 -0.95
CA VAL A 102 -11.85 -27.95 -0.99
C VAL A 102 -13.08 -28.11 -1.89
N PRO A 103 -13.09 -29.05 -2.87
CA PRO A 103 -12.02 -29.96 -3.26
C PRO A 103 -11.27 -29.43 -4.50
N ALA A 104 -9.95 -29.25 -4.38
CA ALA A 104 -8.99 -29.24 -5.49
C ALA A 104 -8.84 -27.97 -6.36
N ASN A 105 -9.11 -26.76 -5.86
CA ASN A 105 -8.64 -25.56 -6.59
C ASN A 105 -7.97 -24.55 -5.66
N ASP A 106 -6.71 -24.83 -5.32
CA ASP A 106 -5.86 -23.88 -4.62
C ASP A 106 -5.67 -22.63 -5.48
N GLN A 107 -6.26 -21.52 -5.06
CA GLN A 107 -6.00 -20.22 -5.67
C GLN A 107 -4.85 -19.57 -4.93
N LYS A 108 -3.69 -19.57 -5.57
CA LYS A 108 -2.52 -18.81 -5.11
C LYS A 108 -2.37 -17.58 -5.99
N PHE A 109 -2.41 -16.41 -5.38
CA PHE A 109 -1.96 -15.17 -5.97
C PHE A 109 -0.62 -14.80 -5.34
N GLU A 110 0.40 -14.59 -6.16
CA GLU A 110 1.68 -14.04 -5.75
C GLU A 110 2.13 -13.10 -6.86
N GLY A 111 2.30 -11.82 -6.53
CA GLY A 111 2.63 -10.85 -7.56
C GLY A 111 2.93 -9.46 -7.03
N ASP A 112 3.60 -8.68 -7.88
CA ASP A 112 3.87 -7.28 -7.63
C ASP A 112 2.73 -6.40 -8.15
N LEU A 113 2.29 -5.50 -7.29
CA LEU A 113 1.27 -4.50 -7.56
C LEU A 113 1.92 -3.13 -7.68
N ALA A 114 1.39 -2.29 -8.55
CA ALA A 114 1.60 -0.86 -8.54
C ALA A 114 0.45 -0.23 -7.75
N LEU A 115 0.74 0.33 -6.57
CA LEU A 115 -0.20 1.08 -5.74
C LEU A 115 0.05 2.57 -5.92
N LEU A 116 -0.90 3.28 -6.53
CA LEU A 116 -0.94 4.73 -6.60
C LEU A 116 -1.80 5.27 -5.44
N VAL A 117 -1.23 6.15 -4.64
CA VAL A 117 -1.87 6.78 -3.48
C VAL A 117 -2.01 8.25 -3.77
N ASP A 118 -3.25 8.75 -3.87
CA ASP A 118 -3.49 10.19 -3.92
C ASP A 118 -3.58 10.74 -2.49
N THR A 119 -2.46 11.27 -2.02
CA THR A 119 -2.29 11.90 -0.71
C THR A 119 -2.99 13.24 -0.59
N SER A 120 -3.34 13.88 -1.70
CA SER A 120 -4.11 15.13 -1.71
C SER A 120 -5.61 14.88 -1.51
N HIS A 121 -6.05 13.63 -1.69
CA HIS A 121 -7.45 13.24 -1.60
C HIS A 121 -8.03 13.52 -0.19
N PRO A 122 -9.26 14.07 -0.07
CA PRO A 122 -9.87 14.46 1.22
C PRO A 122 -9.99 13.34 2.27
N MET A 123 -9.93 12.08 1.84
CA MET A 123 -10.00 10.92 2.74
C MET A 123 -8.63 10.51 3.33
N ILE A 124 -7.51 10.96 2.76
CA ILE A 124 -6.16 10.61 3.22
C ILE A 124 -5.46 11.83 3.81
N ARG A 125 -5.65 12.98 3.16
CA ARG A 125 -4.98 14.24 3.49
C ARG A 125 -5.10 14.65 4.97
N PRO A 126 -6.29 14.65 5.61
CA PRO A 126 -6.39 15.11 7.00
C PRO A 126 -5.61 14.23 7.99
N GLU A 127 -5.68 12.90 7.83
CA GLU A 127 -4.94 11.96 8.69
C GLU A 127 -3.42 12.15 8.53
N LEU A 128 -2.96 12.38 7.29
CA LEU A 128 -1.56 12.62 6.99
C LEU A 128 -1.07 13.98 7.53
N GLU A 129 -1.83 15.06 7.32
CA GLU A 129 -1.53 16.38 7.87
C GLU A 129 -1.47 16.34 9.41
N GLU A 130 -2.41 15.67 10.06
CA GLU A 130 -2.41 15.51 11.51
C GLU A 130 -1.15 14.75 11.99
N ALA A 131 -0.77 13.66 11.32
CA ALA A 131 0.41 12.90 11.68
C ALA A 131 1.71 13.70 11.47
N LEU A 132 1.81 14.45 10.38
CA LEU A 132 2.96 15.31 10.08
C LEU A 132 3.07 16.44 11.10
N GLU A 133 1.96 17.07 11.48
CA GLU A 133 1.93 18.12 12.50
C GLU A 133 2.32 17.58 13.89
N ARG A 134 1.82 16.40 14.27
CA ARG A 134 2.28 15.71 15.49
C ARG A 134 3.78 15.42 15.44
N ALA A 135 4.29 14.95 14.31
CA ALA A 135 5.71 14.69 14.12
C ALA A 135 6.56 15.96 14.21
N ARG A 136 6.08 17.09 13.64
CA ARG A 136 6.73 18.40 13.73
C ARG A 136 6.93 18.82 15.19
N ARG A 137 5.89 18.73 16.02
CA ARG A 137 5.98 19.04 17.47
C ARG A 137 6.99 18.16 18.20
N ILE A 138 7.03 16.87 17.88
CA ILE A 138 8.01 15.93 18.47
C ILE A 138 9.44 16.30 18.05
N LEU A 139 9.66 16.65 16.78
CA LEU A 139 10.98 17.07 16.28
C LEU A 139 11.43 18.40 16.88
N GLN A 140 10.53 19.38 17.02
CA GLN A 140 10.82 20.65 17.69
C GLN A 140 11.24 20.45 19.15
N ALA A 141 10.63 19.49 19.84
CA ALA A 141 11.03 19.05 21.18
C ALA A 141 12.31 18.17 21.18
N ARG A 142 13.02 18.05 20.05
CA ARG A 142 14.20 17.19 19.83
C ARG A 142 13.94 15.70 20.07
N GLY A 143 12.68 15.27 20.00
CA GLY A 143 12.26 13.89 20.14
C GLY A 143 12.57 13.04 18.89
N LYS A 144 12.28 11.75 19.00
CA LYS A 144 12.35 10.81 17.87
C LYS A 144 10.96 10.39 17.45
N VAL A 145 10.75 10.29 16.14
CA VAL A 145 9.46 9.97 15.54
C VAL A 145 9.61 8.98 14.39
N CYS A 146 8.60 8.13 14.23
CA CYS A 146 8.44 7.26 13.08
C CYS A 146 6.98 7.29 12.63
N ILE A 147 6.71 7.93 11.50
CA ILE A 147 5.41 7.88 10.83
C ILE A 147 5.39 6.63 9.96
N GLN A 148 4.36 5.80 10.11
CA GLN A 148 4.11 4.62 9.31
C GLN A 148 2.80 4.80 8.55
N LEU A 149 2.88 4.89 7.23
CA LEU A 149 1.75 4.79 6.32
C LEU A 149 1.56 3.31 5.97
N ASP A 150 0.55 2.68 6.57
CA ASP A 150 0.28 1.25 6.41
C ASP A 150 -0.95 1.02 5.52
N PHE A 151 -0.68 0.74 4.25
CA PHE A 151 -1.70 0.37 3.26
C PHE A 151 -2.05 -1.11 3.33
N GLY A 152 -1.47 -1.84 4.29
CA GLY A 152 -1.67 -3.26 4.50
C GLY A 152 -3.16 -3.64 4.57
N PRO A 153 -3.91 -3.10 5.53
CA PRO A 153 -5.33 -3.41 5.71
C PRO A 153 -6.20 -3.13 4.47
N ALA A 154 -5.93 -2.05 3.73
CA ALA A 154 -6.69 -1.70 2.52
C ALA A 154 -6.47 -2.74 1.40
N ILE A 155 -5.20 -3.16 1.19
CA ILE A 155 -4.87 -4.22 0.23
C ILE A 155 -5.46 -5.55 0.66
N ASP A 156 -5.46 -5.86 1.95
CA ASP A 156 -6.06 -7.08 2.47
C ASP A 156 -7.55 -7.15 2.19
N GLN A 157 -8.26 -6.06 2.48
CA GLN A 157 -9.68 -5.92 2.21
C GLN A 157 -9.98 -6.04 0.71
N TRP A 158 -9.17 -5.41 -0.13
CA TRP A 158 -9.28 -5.50 -1.57
C TRP A 158 -9.06 -6.92 -2.10
N LEU A 159 -8.01 -7.62 -1.63
CA LEU A 159 -7.73 -9.00 -2.01
C LEU A 159 -8.87 -9.93 -1.59
N ARG A 160 -9.39 -9.80 -0.36
CA ARG A 160 -10.54 -10.57 0.13
C ARG A 160 -11.81 -10.34 -0.68
N THR A 161 -11.99 -9.12 -1.19
CA THR A 161 -13.15 -8.78 -2.05
C THR A 161 -12.96 -9.31 -3.47
N THR A 162 -11.72 -9.30 -3.98
CA THR A 162 -11.36 -9.77 -5.33
C THR A 162 -11.31 -11.29 -5.42
N TYR A 163 -10.93 -11.97 -4.33
CA TYR A 163 -10.85 -13.42 -4.22
C TYR A 163 -11.70 -13.86 -3.03
N PRO A 164 -13.04 -13.84 -3.18
CA PRO A 164 -13.95 -14.14 -2.09
C PRO A 164 -13.77 -15.58 -1.63
N LYS A 165 -13.81 -15.74 -0.30
CA LYS A 165 -13.87 -17.04 0.35
C LYS A 165 -15.19 -17.73 0.01
N GLY A 166 -15.13 -18.94 -0.55
CA GLY A 166 -16.28 -19.85 -0.58
C GLY A 166 -16.63 -20.33 0.83
N CYS A 167 -17.81 -20.95 0.98
CA CYS A 167 -18.42 -21.38 2.24
C CYS A 167 -17.48 -22.22 3.16
N CYS A 168 -16.48 -22.90 2.59
CA CYS A 168 -15.57 -23.79 3.33
C CYS A 168 -14.08 -23.48 3.08
N THR A 169 -13.71 -22.22 2.84
CA THR A 169 -12.36 -21.87 2.36
C THR A 169 -11.50 -21.22 3.44
N LEU A 170 -10.37 -21.86 3.73
CA LEU A 170 -9.31 -21.30 4.58
C LEU A 170 -8.38 -20.47 3.68
N GLY A 171 -8.59 -19.16 3.68
CA GLY A 171 -7.66 -18.22 3.05
C GLY A 171 -6.66 -17.69 4.07
N ASN A 172 -5.37 -17.89 3.78
CA ASN A 172 -4.23 -17.34 4.50
C ASN A 172 -3.66 -16.19 3.68
N LEU A 173 -3.75 -15.00 4.25
CA LEU A 173 -3.22 -13.79 3.66
C LEU A 173 -1.84 -13.57 4.26
N LYS A 174 -0.81 -13.59 3.41
CA LYS A 174 0.56 -13.40 3.88
C LYS A 174 0.84 -11.91 4.06
N PRO A 175 1.66 -11.54 5.05
CA PRO A 175 2.02 -10.15 5.26
C PRO A 175 2.72 -9.59 4.02
N HIS A 176 2.17 -8.51 3.49
CA HIS A 176 2.64 -7.76 2.33
C HIS A 176 3.37 -6.50 2.78
N LYS A 177 4.36 -6.08 1.98
CA LYS A 177 5.24 -4.95 2.30
C LYS A 177 4.65 -3.63 1.83
N ALA A 178 3.39 -3.35 2.19
CA ALA A 178 2.66 -2.15 1.77
C ALA A 178 2.80 -0.99 2.76
N ARG A 179 4.02 -0.73 3.23
CA ARG A 179 4.30 0.27 4.27
C ARG A 179 5.31 1.29 3.77
N LEU A 180 5.07 2.56 4.05
CA LEU A 180 6.04 3.64 3.87
C LEU A 180 6.33 4.26 5.23
N PHE A 181 7.62 4.40 5.56
CA PHE A 181 8.09 4.95 6.82
C PHE A 181 8.75 6.32 6.60
N ILE A 182 8.47 7.28 7.48
CA ILE A 182 9.16 8.58 7.56
C ILE A 182 9.69 8.72 8.98
N THR A 183 11.02 8.75 9.17
CA THR A 183 11.59 8.67 10.52
C THR A 183 12.95 9.36 10.67
N ASN A 184 13.23 9.89 11.87
CA ASN A 184 14.56 10.36 12.29
C ASN A 184 15.30 9.37 13.22
N TYR A 185 14.82 8.13 13.30
CA TYR A 185 15.33 7.14 14.22
C TYR A 185 15.49 5.76 13.56
N SER A 186 14.46 4.94 13.57
CA SER A 186 14.49 3.60 13.00
C SER A 186 13.09 3.09 12.70
N LYS A 187 12.98 2.22 11.69
CA LYS A 187 11.76 1.45 11.45
C LYS A 187 11.49 0.48 12.60
N PRO A 188 10.22 0.15 12.86
CA PRO A 188 9.88 -0.99 13.70
C PRO A 188 10.49 -2.28 13.14
N THR A 189 11.25 -2.99 13.96
CA THR A 189 11.87 -4.26 13.61
C THR A 189 10.81 -5.38 13.56
N ALA A 190 10.63 -5.99 12.38
CA ALA A 190 9.67 -7.07 12.15
C ALA A 190 10.08 -8.43 12.78
N CYS A 191 11.28 -8.54 13.38
CA CYS A 191 11.73 -9.77 14.04
C CYS A 191 10.76 -10.21 15.15
N PHE A 192 10.06 -9.25 15.75
CA PHE A 192 9.01 -9.48 16.75
C PHE A 192 7.62 -9.76 16.15
N ASP A 193 7.53 -10.06 14.85
CA ASP A 193 6.30 -10.49 14.17
C ASP A 193 6.37 -11.94 13.63
N CYS A 194 7.55 -12.61 13.64
CA CYS A 194 7.75 -13.91 12.97
C CYS A 194 7.52 -15.14 13.86
N THR A 195 6.29 -15.63 13.97
CA THR A 195 5.86 -16.72 14.87
C THR A 195 6.72 -17.99 14.87
N THR A 196 7.37 -18.35 13.76
CA THR A 196 8.14 -19.60 13.66
C THR A 196 9.46 -19.57 14.44
N LEU A 197 10.18 -18.44 14.43
CA LEU A 197 11.42 -18.29 15.22
C LEU A 197 11.14 -18.33 16.74
N TRP A 198 9.90 -18.07 17.12
CA TRP A 198 9.50 -17.92 18.52
C TRP A 198 9.36 -19.26 19.23
N HIS A 199 9.09 -20.32 18.49
CA HIS A 199 9.02 -21.67 19.06
C HIS A 199 10.39 -22.19 19.47
N ILE A 200 11.47 -21.71 18.81
CA ILE A 200 12.84 -22.14 19.08
C ILE A 200 13.47 -21.31 20.22
N PHE A 201 13.12 -20.02 20.32
CA PHE A 201 13.71 -19.09 21.29
C PHE A 201 12.70 -18.49 22.27
N PHE A 202 11.70 -19.28 22.67
CA PHE A 202 10.55 -18.80 23.45
C PHE A 202 10.95 -17.98 24.69
N LEU A 203 11.91 -18.48 25.48
CA LEU A 203 12.42 -17.78 26.67
C LEU A 203 13.15 -16.47 26.32
N CYS A 204 14.02 -16.45 25.32
CA CYS A 204 14.70 -15.20 24.92
C CYS A 204 13.72 -14.19 24.32
N TRP A 205 12.68 -14.66 23.62
CA TRP A 205 11.65 -13.82 23.03
C TRP A 205 10.77 -13.15 24.08
N THR A 206 10.30 -13.89 25.08
CA THR A 206 9.43 -13.35 26.14
C THR A 206 10.10 -12.22 26.93
N PHE A 207 11.42 -12.21 27.04
CA PHE A 207 12.16 -11.08 27.62
C PHE A 207 12.49 -9.98 26.59
N SER A 208 13.01 -10.35 25.42
CA SER A 208 13.48 -9.36 24.44
C SER A 208 12.36 -8.54 23.80
N ALA A 209 11.18 -9.11 23.54
CA ALA A 209 10.10 -8.40 22.88
C ALA A 209 9.47 -7.30 23.75
N PRO A 210 9.12 -7.55 25.03
CA PRO A 210 8.69 -6.49 25.94
C PRO A 210 9.78 -5.44 26.16
N CYS A 211 11.06 -5.86 26.33
CA CYS A 211 12.17 -4.93 26.48
C CYS A 211 12.33 -4.03 25.25
N TYR A 212 12.22 -4.59 24.03
CA TYR A 212 12.26 -3.81 22.80
C TYR A 212 11.07 -2.85 22.69
N LYS A 213 9.85 -3.31 22.98
CA LYS A 213 8.65 -2.46 22.97
C LYS A 213 8.78 -1.31 23.95
N ALA A 214 9.19 -1.59 25.20
CA ALA A 214 9.43 -0.57 26.22
C ALA A 214 10.52 0.42 25.79
N TYR A 215 11.66 -0.09 25.31
CA TYR A 215 12.74 0.74 24.78
C TYR A 215 12.27 1.66 23.66
N ARG A 216 11.51 1.12 22.69
CA ARG A 216 11.00 1.88 21.57
C ARG A 216 10.01 2.94 22.03
N THR A 217 9.02 2.59 22.85
CA THR A 217 8.05 3.56 23.40
C THR A 217 8.73 4.68 24.20
N CYS A 218 9.82 4.38 24.90
CA CYS A 218 10.60 5.39 25.63
C CYS A 218 11.45 6.28 24.71
N LYS A 219 11.89 5.77 23.55
CA LYS A 219 12.86 6.47 22.68
C LYS A 219 12.23 7.14 21.48
N CYS A 220 11.14 6.60 20.94
CA CYS A 220 10.54 6.98 19.68
C CYS A 220 9.02 6.91 19.75
N THR A 221 8.37 7.97 19.29
CA THR A 221 6.92 7.98 19.11
C THR A 221 6.57 7.42 17.74
N ASP A 222 5.87 6.29 17.71
CA ASP A 222 5.34 5.71 16.48
C ASP A 222 3.95 6.30 16.18
N ILE A 223 3.78 6.86 14.98
CA ILE A 223 2.49 7.37 14.48
C ILE A 223 2.08 6.49 13.31
N ILE A 224 0.99 5.72 13.46
CA ILE A 224 0.54 4.77 12.43
C ILE A 224 -0.73 5.30 11.78
N ILE A 225 -0.68 5.50 10.46
CA ILE A 225 -1.82 5.86 9.62
C ILE A 225 -2.24 4.62 8.83
N ARG A 226 -3.52 4.30 8.85
CA ARG A 226 -4.11 3.15 8.15
C ARG A 226 -5.27 3.63 7.31
N PRO A 227 -5.02 4.11 6.08
CA PRO A 227 -6.09 4.59 5.22
C PRO A 227 -7.12 3.47 5.02
N THR A 228 -8.38 3.74 5.35
CA THR A 228 -9.50 2.80 5.21
C THR A 228 -10.22 2.93 3.87
N THR A 229 -9.63 3.70 2.96
CA THR A 229 -10.18 4.02 1.65
C THR A 229 -10.29 2.77 0.76
N PRO A 230 -11.37 2.62 -0.02
CA PRO A 230 -11.51 1.49 -0.92
C PRO A 230 -10.49 1.59 -2.06
N ILE A 231 -9.86 0.46 -2.36
CA ILE A 231 -8.93 0.36 -3.48
C ILE A 231 -9.71 0.14 -4.79
N VAL A 232 -9.39 0.95 -5.79
CA VAL A 232 -9.88 0.77 -7.17
C VAL A 232 -8.81 0.05 -7.99
N ARG A 233 -9.17 -1.05 -8.67
CA ARG A 233 -8.23 -1.70 -9.60
C ARG A 233 -8.38 -1.11 -10.99
N ARG A 234 -7.28 -0.76 -11.65
CA ARG A 234 -7.24 -0.41 -13.08
C ARG A 234 -6.50 -1.48 -13.86
N THR A 235 -6.98 -1.81 -15.05
CA THR A 235 -6.31 -2.75 -15.96
C THR A 235 -6.62 -2.38 -17.42
N THR A 236 -5.87 -2.96 -18.35
CA THR A 236 -6.05 -2.75 -19.79
C THR A 236 -6.71 -3.97 -20.40
N LEU A 237 -7.82 -3.78 -21.11
CA LEU A 237 -8.46 -4.84 -21.89
C LEU A 237 -7.63 -5.17 -23.15
N PRO A 238 -7.83 -6.33 -23.79
CA PRO A 238 -7.18 -6.65 -25.06
C PRO A 238 -7.40 -5.61 -26.17
N SER A 239 -8.49 -4.84 -26.09
CA SER A 239 -8.79 -3.71 -26.99
C SER A 239 -7.92 -2.46 -26.75
N GLY A 240 -7.02 -2.48 -25.77
CA GLY A 240 -6.23 -1.32 -25.33
C GLY A 240 -7.01 -0.35 -24.45
N LYS A 241 -8.32 -0.57 -24.22
CA LYS A 241 -9.13 0.27 -23.35
C LYS A 241 -8.77 0.03 -21.88
N VAL A 242 -8.49 1.11 -21.16
CA VAL A 242 -8.31 1.07 -19.70
C VAL A 242 -9.68 1.02 -19.03
N VAL A 243 -9.86 0.10 -18.09
CA VAL A 243 -11.09 -0.05 -17.31
C VAL A 243 -10.79 0.00 -15.82
N GLU A 244 -11.74 0.57 -15.08
CA GLU A 244 -11.78 0.52 -13.62
C GLU A 244 -12.65 -0.64 -13.16
N ILE A 245 -12.10 -1.46 -12.27
CA ILE A 245 -12.79 -2.59 -11.65
C ILE A 245 -12.99 -2.22 -10.18
N THR A 246 -14.22 -1.84 -9.87
CA THR A 246 -14.72 -1.72 -8.50
C THR A 246 -15.67 -2.87 -8.25
N ARG A 247 -15.29 -3.82 -7.39
CA ARG A 247 -16.26 -4.81 -6.91
C ARG A 247 -17.16 -4.14 -5.89
N CYS A 248 -18.42 -3.93 -6.26
CA CYS A 248 -19.46 -3.69 -5.28
C CYS A 248 -19.67 -4.98 -4.48
N LYS A 249 -19.71 -4.88 -3.16
CA LYS A 249 -20.24 -5.94 -2.31
C LYS A 249 -21.63 -6.29 -2.87
N PRO A 250 -21.96 -7.57 -3.16
CA PRO A 250 -23.33 -7.91 -3.54
C PRO A 250 -24.25 -7.38 -2.44
N ARG A 251 -25.15 -6.47 -2.79
CA ARG A 251 -26.28 -6.15 -1.91
C ARG A 251 -27.10 -7.43 -1.86
N PHE A 252 -26.96 -8.16 -0.76
CA PHE A 252 -28.01 -9.08 -0.37
C PHE A 252 -29.10 -8.16 0.19
N ASP A 253 -30.02 -7.76 -0.68
CA ASP A 253 -31.29 -7.19 -0.23
C ASP A 253 -32.00 -8.35 0.50
N ILE A 254 -32.11 -8.22 1.82
CA ILE A 254 -32.85 -9.14 2.70
C ILE A 254 -34.30 -8.69 2.74
#